data_AF-A0A832I5T1-F1
#
_entry.id   AF-A0A832I5T1-F1
#
_cell.length_a   1.000
_cell.length_b   1.000
_cell.length_c   1.000
_cell.angle_alpha   90.00
_cell.angle_beta   90.00
_cell.angle_gamma   90.00
#
_symmetry.space_group_name_H-M   'P 1'
#
loop_
_entity.id
_entity.type
_entity.pdbx_description
1 polymer ?
#
loop_
_entity_poly.entity_id
_entity_poly.type
_entity_poly.pdbx_seq_one_letter_code
_entity_poly.pdbx_strand_id
1 'polypeptide(L)'
;MSDQDLTFERRFKNWSRDHPRQWTVATDTTGITGFISAQIDRVVETQIKTADEIIISQERIRSEIDQATLGIERVADGLESLNATFEWGFSELVWQLEEQREILRDILRVLQAPLDTQAKELKKRAEYAYRNGWFDDALEDFLESEKKNRYDFTIHQNLGNIYFFEKKNPKKALEYYEKAAKYATPKSPYHASIALLHVGLIRYLQGNFQKAYEATLKALELSSQLYEAHYQHAQYCANLRKYAEAVEHLKIAIKGDRYYCVKADSEKDFDVMKDHLISLFKELREEACDWAEKEMEKAKELIKDAKSYGVPNESIAVAKNKLNEADALFKRDSYFDYLDAYHNAMEAQNLVLESSVKFLSDQIEKITEEYNNNIQKCRKKAESDCDKIEIVSTWFFVFPGIFTILFTVLTYFNTHNALSTIGVFVLTWFVGWIMFFLGTSNSLQNFLYETYIKEYKESYENELAILEKNLSKIRNRGSQQLQQPPQQLFCPTCGEPLSWIQQYQYWYCYKCQKYTRSGEKAP
;
A
#
# COMPACT_ATOMS: atom_id res chain seq x y z
N MET A 1 -51.73 15.76 7.79
CA MET A 1 -50.30 15.81 7.46
C MET A 1 -49.78 17.17 7.88
N SER A 2 -48.65 17.24 8.57
CA SER A 2 -48.03 18.52 8.92
C SER A 2 -47.31 19.12 7.69
N ASP A 3 -47.03 20.43 7.70
CA ASP A 3 -46.24 21.10 6.64
C ASP A 3 -44.85 20.46 6.47
N GLN A 4 -44.29 19.94 7.56
CA GLN A 4 -43.03 19.21 7.55
C GLN A 4 -43.15 17.86 6.85
N ASP A 5 -44.28 17.15 7.00
CA ASP A 5 -44.54 15.89 6.30
C ASP A 5 -44.70 16.11 4.80
N LEU A 6 -45.39 17.19 4.39
CA LEU A 6 -45.53 17.60 2.99
C LEU A 6 -44.17 17.97 2.37
N THR A 7 -43.33 18.68 3.13
CA THR A 7 -41.97 19.04 2.70
C THR A 7 -41.12 17.79 2.51
N PHE A 8 -41.18 16.86 3.47
CA PHE A 8 -40.50 15.58 3.38
C PHE A 8 -40.95 14.79 2.16
N GLU A 9 -42.25 14.60 1.94
CA GLU A 9 -42.76 13.82 0.83
C GLU A 9 -42.28 14.36 -0.53
N ARG A 10 -42.35 15.69 -0.71
CA ARG A 10 -41.87 16.35 -1.93
C ARG A 10 -40.36 16.17 -2.13
N ARG A 11 -39.56 16.43 -1.09
CA ARG A 11 -38.10 16.34 -1.17
C ARG A 11 -37.63 14.90 -1.32
N PHE A 12 -38.23 13.97 -0.58
CA PHE A 12 -37.98 12.53 -0.68
C PHE A 12 -38.29 12.03 -2.08
N LYS A 13 -39.40 12.46 -2.70
CA LYS A 13 -39.72 12.07 -4.09
C LYS A 13 -38.63 12.49 -5.07
N ASN A 14 -38.18 13.75 -5.01
CA ASN A 14 -37.10 14.24 -5.87
C ASN A 14 -35.79 13.50 -5.60
N TRP A 15 -35.41 13.40 -4.33
CA TRP A 15 -34.22 12.71 -3.89
C TRP A 15 -34.22 11.23 -4.33
N SER A 16 -35.33 10.51 -4.17
CA SER A 16 -35.45 9.10 -4.58
C SER A 16 -35.37 8.87 -6.08
N ARG A 17 -35.58 9.91 -6.90
CA ARG A 17 -35.38 9.83 -8.34
C ARG A 17 -33.90 9.94 -8.69
N ASP A 18 -33.19 10.81 -7.98
CA ASP A 18 -31.78 11.10 -8.22
C ASP A 18 -30.89 10.03 -7.53
N HIS A 19 -31.39 9.41 -6.45
CA HIS A 19 -30.79 8.26 -5.74
C HIS A 19 -31.77 7.07 -5.74
N PRO A 20 -31.98 6.41 -6.89
CA PRO A 20 -32.92 5.31 -7.00
C PRO A 20 -32.52 4.18 -6.07
N ARG A 21 -33.47 3.78 -5.21
CA ARG A 21 -33.27 2.66 -4.30
C ARG A 21 -32.92 1.40 -5.08
N GLN A 22 -31.78 0.80 -4.73
CA GLN A 22 -31.24 -0.39 -5.35
C GLN A 22 -31.55 -1.62 -4.51
N TRP A 23 -31.91 -2.70 -5.17
CA TRP A 23 -32.35 -3.91 -4.50
C TRP A 23 -31.95 -5.14 -5.31
N THR A 24 -31.40 -6.17 -4.65
CA THR A 24 -31.10 -7.47 -5.25
C THR A 24 -31.53 -8.60 -4.32
N VAL A 25 -31.98 -9.71 -4.90
CA VAL A 25 -32.34 -10.95 -4.18
C VAL A 25 -31.10 -11.82 -3.94
N ALA A 26 -29.93 -11.45 -4.48
CA ALA A 26 -28.69 -12.17 -4.27
C ALA A 26 -28.38 -12.29 -2.77
N THR A 27 -28.09 -13.51 -2.32
CA THR A 27 -27.85 -13.79 -0.89
C THR A 27 -26.38 -13.95 -0.56
N ASP A 28 -25.53 -14.19 -1.55
CA ASP A 28 -24.08 -14.32 -1.39
C ASP A 28 -23.37 -12.99 -1.63
N THR A 29 -22.24 -12.81 -0.94
CA THR A 29 -21.43 -11.60 -0.98
C THR A 29 -20.97 -11.29 -2.41
N THR A 30 -20.60 -12.29 -3.21
CA THR A 30 -20.12 -12.11 -4.59
C THR A 30 -21.21 -11.55 -5.50
N GLY A 31 -22.43 -12.09 -5.42
CA GLY A 31 -23.57 -11.62 -6.19
C GLY A 31 -23.96 -10.17 -5.88
N ILE A 32 -24.00 -9.81 -4.58
CA ILE A 32 -24.29 -8.42 -4.15
C ILE A 32 -23.17 -7.48 -4.61
N THR A 33 -21.91 -7.88 -4.43
CA THR A 33 -20.70 -7.14 -4.81
C THR A 33 -20.67 -6.82 -6.30
N GLY A 34 -20.93 -7.83 -7.14
CA GLY A 34 -20.97 -7.66 -8.59
C GLY A 34 -22.11 -6.74 -9.05
N PHE A 35 -23.28 -6.84 -8.40
CA PHE A 35 -24.41 -5.94 -8.70
C PHE A 35 -24.09 -4.48 -8.34
N ILE A 36 -23.56 -4.24 -7.14
CA ILE A 36 -23.18 -2.89 -6.68
C ILE A 36 -22.15 -2.29 -7.64
N SER A 37 -21.09 -3.03 -7.96
CA SER A 37 -20.03 -2.58 -8.89
C SER A 37 -20.62 -2.10 -10.22
N ALA A 38 -21.47 -2.92 -10.84
CA ALA A 38 -22.05 -2.61 -12.15
C ALA A 38 -23.00 -1.40 -12.14
N GLN A 39 -23.68 -1.11 -11.02
CA GLN A 39 -24.52 0.08 -10.92
C GLN A 39 -23.69 1.33 -10.62
N ILE A 40 -22.67 1.19 -9.78
CA ILE A 40 -21.71 2.25 -9.46
C ILE A 40 -21.04 2.78 -10.74
N ASP A 41 -20.57 1.86 -11.60
CA ASP A 41 -19.92 2.23 -12.86
C ASP A 41 -20.82 3.15 -13.70
N ARG A 42 -22.11 2.84 -13.78
CA ARG A 42 -23.08 3.63 -14.56
C ARG A 42 -23.29 5.04 -14.00
N VAL A 43 -23.38 5.16 -12.68
CA VAL A 43 -23.59 6.46 -12.00
C VAL A 43 -22.36 7.34 -12.22
N VAL A 44 -21.17 6.80 -11.95
CA VAL A 44 -19.91 7.51 -12.13
C VAL A 44 -19.71 7.91 -13.58
N GLU A 45 -19.95 7.01 -14.53
CA GLU A 45 -19.83 7.29 -15.97
C GLU A 45 -20.71 8.49 -16.38
N THR A 46 -21.92 8.57 -15.82
CA THR A 46 -22.85 9.67 -16.11
C THR A 46 -22.36 10.98 -15.52
N GLN A 47 -21.92 11.00 -14.26
CA GLN A 47 -21.44 12.21 -13.59
C GLN A 47 -20.13 12.72 -14.21
N ILE A 48 -19.20 11.83 -14.56
CA ILE A 48 -17.92 12.16 -15.22
C ILE A 48 -18.14 12.84 -16.57
N LYS A 49 -19.09 12.36 -17.38
CA LYS A 49 -19.38 12.96 -18.70
C LYS A 49 -19.85 14.41 -18.60
N THR A 50 -20.37 14.82 -17.45
CA THR A 50 -20.87 16.17 -17.20
C THR A 50 -19.96 17.02 -16.31
N ALA A 51 -18.86 16.44 -15.80
CA ALA A 51 -17.97 17.11 -14.87
C ALA A 51 -17.19 18.25 -15.55
N ASP A 52 -16.85 19.29 -14.77
CA ASP A 52 -16.04 20.41 -15.21
C ASP A 52 -14.62 19.97 -15.67
N GLU A 53 -14.08 20.65 -16.69
CA GLU A 53 -12.75 20.36 -17.24
C GLU A 53 -11.61 20.57 -16.23
N ILE A 54 -11.82 21.39 -15.21
CA ILE A 54 -10.90 21.53 -14.07
C ILE A 54 -10.72 20.18 -13.37
N ILE A 55 -11.76 19.36 -13.32
CA ILE A 55 -11.76 18.06 -12.66
C ILE A 55 -11.26 16.96 -13.61
N ILE A 56 -11.82 16.88 -14.82
CA ILE A 56 -11.62 15.77 -15.77
C ILE A 56 -11.41 16.29 -17.20
N SER A 57 -10.37 15.81 -17.89
CA SER A 57 -10.11 16.16 -19.30
C SER A 57 -11.01 15.47 -20.32
N GLN A 58 -11.24 16.12 -21.46
CA GLN A 58 -12.01 15.58 -22.58
C GLN A 58 -11.36 14.32 -23.18
N GLU A 59 -10.03 14.27 -23.21
CA GLU A 59 -9.27 13.10 -23.64
C GLU A 59 -9.59 11.89 -22.77
N ARG A 60 -9.69 12.06 -21.44
CA ARG A 60 -10.06 10.98 -20.52
C ARG A 60 -11.48 10.47 -20.76
N ILE A 61 -12.42 11.37 -21.05
CA ILE A 61 -13.80 10.99 -21.40
C ILE A 61 -13.82 10.18 -22.72
N ARG A 62 -12.91 10.50 -23.67
CA ARG A 62 -12.82 9.85 -24.99
C ARG A 62 -12.01 8.56 -25.00
N SER A 63 -10.95 8.45 -24.19
CA SER A 63 -9.96 7.36 -24.24
C SER A 63 -10.44 6.05 -23.60
N GLU A 64 -11.75 5.81 -23.58
CA GLU A 64 -12.43 4.94 -22.62
C GLU A 64 -12.27 5.51 -21.20
N ILE A 65 -13.39 5.72 -20.50
CA ILE A 65 -13.40 5.97 -19.05
C ILE A 65 -12.73 4.72 -18.46
N ASP A 66 -11.42 4.84 -18.17
CA ASP A 66 -10.46 3.76 -17.92
C ASP A 66 -11.18 2.50 -17.45
N GLN A 67 -11.22 1.45 -18.29
CA GLN A 67 -11.81 0.12 -18.02
C GLN A 67 -12.18 -0.02 -16.55
N ALA A 68 -13.41 0.36 -16.19
CA ALA A 68 -13.79 0.71 -14.82
C ALA A 68 -13.03 -0.11 -13.79
N THR A 69 -11.88 0.44 -13.34
CA THR A 69 -11.05 -0.12 -12.26
C THR A 69 -11.69 0.26 -10.92
N LEU A 70 -12.99 0.54 -10.96
CA LEU A 70 -13.97 0.32 -9.91
C LEU A 70 -14.29 -1.18 -9.75
N GLY A 71 -13.78 -2.02 -10.65
CA GLY A 71 -13.99 -3.45 -10.71
C GLY A 71 -13.74 -4.15 -9.38
N ILE A 72 -14.80 -4.80 -8.89
CA ILE A 72 -14.90 -6.06 -8.13
C ILE A 72 -13.95 -6.24 -6.93
N GLU A 73 -12.65 -6.01 -7.08
CA GLU A 73 -11.67 -5.94 -6.00
C GLU A 73 -12.11 -4.88 -4.96
N ARG A 74 -12.45 -3.65 -5.37
CA ARG A 74 -12.87 -2.59 -4.42
C ARG A 74 -14.11 -2.95 -3.58
N VAL A 75 -15.09 -3.66 -4.13
CA VAL A 75 -16.31 -3.99 -3.37
C VAL A 75 -16.10 -5.20 -2.45
N ALA A 76 -15.23 -6.14 -2.85
CA ALA A 76 -14.73 -7.20 -1.97
C ALA A 76 -13.91 -6.62 -0.81
N ASP A 77 -13.35 -5.44 -1.03
CA ASP A 77 -12.43 -4.79 -0.12
C ASP A 77 -13.10 -4.04 1.05
N GLY A 78 -14.33 -3.56 0.86
CA GLY A 78 -14.87 -2.59 1.81
C GLY A 78 -16.00 -1.75 1.25
N LEU A 79 -16.89 -1.29 2.13
CA LEU A 79 -17.78 -0.17 1.86
C LEU A 79 -17.01 1.15 1.68
N GLU A 80 -15.80 1.20 2.22
CA GLU A 80 -14.94 2.38 2.34
C GLU A 80 -14.24 2.78 1.03
N SER A 81 -13.98 1.82 0.14
CA SER A 81 -13.39 2.05 -1.19
C SER A 81 -14.36 2.69 -2.19
N LEU A 82 -15.64 2.79 -1.81
CA LEU A 82 -16.75 3.32 -2.60
C LEU A 82 -17.29 4.62 -2.03
N ASN A 83 -16.64 5.25 -1.06
CA ASN A 83 -17.21 6.35 -0.28
C ASN A 83 -17.84 7.47 -1.14
N ALA A 84 -17.13 8.06 -2.09
CA ALA A 84 -17.74 9.08 -2.95
C ALA A 84 -18.78 8.52 -3.93
N THR A 85 -18.66 7.24 -4.23
CA THR A 85 -19.56 6.53 -5.15
C THR A 85 -20.76 5.90 -4.43
N PHE A 86 -20.76 5.97 -3.10
CA PHE A 86 -21.82 5.50 -2.25
C PHE A 86 -22.99 6.46 -2.42
N GLU A 87 -23.94 5.99 -3.22
CA GLU A 87 -25.24 6.59 -3.31
C GLU A 87 -26.12 6.03 -2.20
N TRP A 88 -26.90 6.89 -1.55
CA TRP A 88 -27.86 6.45 -0.53
C TRP A 88 -28.84 5.38 -1.02
N GLY A 89 -29.06 5.29 -2.34
CA GLY A 89 -29.82 4.20 -2.96
C GLY A 89 -29.25 2.80 -2.71
N PHE A 90 -27.96 2.67 -2.39
CA PHE A 90 -27.31 1.39 -2.06
C PHE A 90 -27.22 1.11 -0.56
N SER A 91 -27.66 2.01 0.32
CA SER A 91 -27.40 1.89 1.77
C SER A 91 -27.91 0.58 2.37
N GLU A 92 -29.04 0.06 1.87
CA GLU A 92 -29.58 -1.23 2.30
C GLU A 92 -28.76 -2.43 1.80
N LEU A 93 -28.24 -2.39 0.57
CA LEU A 93 -27.36 -3.45 0.04
C LEU A 93 -26.01 -3.48 0.76
N VAL A 94 -25.49 -2.28 1.02
CA VAL A 94 -24.30 -2.06 1.83
C VAL A 94 -24.48 -2.60 3.24
N TRP A 95 -25.64 -2.34 3.85
CA TRP A 95 -25.97 -2.89 5.15
C TRP A 95 -26.07 -4.43 5.13
N GLN A 96 -26.66 -5.02 4.09
CA GLN A 96 -26.71 -6.47 3.94
C GLN A 96 -25.32 -7.10 3.84
N LEU A 97 -24.36 -6.46 3.15
CA LEU A 97 -22.96 -6.90 3.12
C LEU A 97 -22.32 -6.82 4.50
N GLU A 98 -22.56 -5.73 5.23
CA GLU A 98 -22.02 -5.50 6.57
C GLU A 98 -22.50 -6.56 7.56
N GLU A 99 -23.79 -6.92 7.55
CA GLU A 99 -24.37 -7.99 8.38
C GLU A 99 -23.74 -9.36 8.13
N GLN A 100 -23.14 -9.57 6.95
CA GLN A 100 -22.42 -10.79 6.63
C GLN A 100 -20.97 -10.83 7.13
N ARG A 101 -20.39 -9.70 7.54
CA ARG A 101 -18.97 -9.61 7.96
C ARG A 101 -18.73 -10.28 9.30
N GLU A 102 -17.60 -10.97 9.42
CA GLU A 102 -17.22 -11.73 10.62
C GLU A 102 -17.12 -10.83 11.86
N ILE A 103 -16.56 -9.62 11.72
CA ILE A 103 -16.40 -8.68 12.84
C ILE A 103 -17.75 -8.22 13.40
N LEU A 104 -18.71 -7.84 12.55
CA LEU A 104 -20.04 -7.49 13.02
C LEU A 104 -20.73 -8.70 13.67
N ARG A 105 -20.56 -9.90 13.10
CA ARG A 105 -21.08 -11.15 13.71
C ARG A 105 -20.48 -11.43 15.09
N ASP A 106 -19.21 -11.14 15.31
CA ASP A 106 -18.56 -11.29 16.61
C ASP A 106 -19.04 -10.25 17.63
N ILE A 107 -19.19 -8.97 17.22
CA ILE A 107 -19.83 -7.93 18.06
C ILE A 107 -21.24 -8.39 18.45
N LEU A 108 -22.00 -8.90 17.50
CA LEU A 108 -23.36 -9.39 17.72
C LEU A 108 -23.40 -10.61 18.64
N ARG A 109 -22.43 -11.55 18.54
CA ARG A 109 -22.37 -12.75 19.40
C ARG A 109 -22.34 -12.38 20.89
N VAL A 110 -21.65 -11.29 21.25
CA VAL A 110 -21.58 -10.76 22.63
C VAL A 110 -22.92 -10.17 23.09
N LEU A 111 -23.71 -9.58 22.18
CA LEU A 111 -25.04 -9.00 22.50
C LEU A 111 -26.14 -10.03 22.68
N GLN A 112 -25.80 -11.27 22.33
CA GLN A 112 -26.73 -12.32 21.99
C GLN A 112 -26.61 -13.53 22.93
N ALA A 113 -26.15 -13.34 24.17
CA ALA A 113 -26.20 -14.38 25.21
C ALA A 113 -26.69 -13.81 26.56
N PRO A 114 -27.54 -14.51 27.36
CA PRO A 114 -28.35 -15.71 27.13
C PRO A 114 -29.88 -15.44 27.20
N LEU A 115 -30.39 -14.40 26.53
CA LEU A 115 -31.84 -14.13 26.43
C LEU A 115 -32.43 -14.47 25.03
N ASP A 116 -31.64 -15.15 24.19
CA ASP A 116 -31.60 -14.79 22.76
C ASP A 116 -32.08 -15.81 21.72
N THR A 117 -32.40 -17.06 22.03
CA THR A 117 -32.70 -18.03 20.95
C THR A 117 -33.89 -17.61 20.09
N GLN A 118 -34.99 -17.18 20.72
CA GLN A 118 -36.16 -16.73 19.96
C GLN A 118 -35.91 -15.40 19.22
N ALA A 119 -35.22 -14.44 19.85
CA ALA A 119 -34.88 -13.16 19.22
C ALA A 119 -33.99 -13.36 17.98
N LYS A 120 -33.00 -14.26 18.08
CA LYS A 120 -32.12 -14.61 16.95
C LYS A 120 -32.88 -15.21 15.80
N GLU A 121 -33.77 -16.17 16.06
CA GLU A 121 -34.52 -16.82 14.99
C GLU A 121 -35.52 -15.85 14.33
N LEU A 122 -36.17 -14.98 15.12
CA LEU A 122 -37.00 -13.89 14.59
C LEU A 122 -36.19 -12.94 13.72
N LYS A 123 -35.02 -12.49 14.19
CA LYS A 123 -34.12 -11.64 13.42
C LYS A 123 -33.67 -12.29 12.11
N LYS A 124 -33.24 -13.55 12.14
CA LYS A 124 -32.85 -14.29 10.92
C LYS A 124 -34.01 -14.42 9.94
N ARG A 125 -35.23 -14.68 10.44
CA ARG A 125 -36.45 -14.74 9.62
C ARG A 125 -36.74 -13.36 9.00
N ALA A 126 -36.59 -12.31 9.80
CA ALA A 126 -36.74 -10.92 9.35
C ALA A 126 -35.71 -10.54 8.28
N GLU A 127 -34.42 -10.84 8.47
CA GLU A 127 -33.36 -10.61 7.48
C GLU A 127 -33.61 -11.40 6.18
N TYR A 128 -34.11 -12.64 6.31
CA TYR A 128 -34.49 -13.45 5.15
C TYR A 128 -35.68 -12.83 4.40
N ALA A 129 -36.76 -12.50 5.11
CA ALA A 129 -37.93 -11.84 4.54
C ALA A 129 -37.55 -10.50 3.89
N TYR A 130 -36.71 -9.72 4.58
CA TYR A 130 -36.19 -8.44 4.11
C TYR A 130 -35.49 -8.64 2.78
N ARG A 131 -34.47 -9.52 2.68
CA ARG A 131 -33.73 -9.83 1.43
C ARG A 131 -34.61 -10.34 0.28
N ASN A 132 -35.75 -10.95 0.56
CA ASN A 132 -36.70 -11.39 -0.46
C ASN A 132 -37.71 -10.30 -0.86
N GLY A 133 -37.60 -9.10 -0.30
CA GLY A 133 -38.53 -7.99 -0.55
C GLY A 133 -39.87 -8.13 0.18
N TRP A 134 -39.98 -9.06 1.13
CA TRP A 134 -41.18 -9.26 1.95
C TRP A 134 -41.14 -8.32 3.15
N PHE A 135 -41.21 -7.01 2.87
CA PHE A 135 -40.92 -5.97 3.86
C PHE A 135 -41.94 -5.91 5.01
N ASP A 136 -43.19 -6.30 4.78
CA ASP A 136 -44.20 -6.37 5.84
C ASP A 136 -43.92 -7.52 6.81
N ASP A 137 -43.59 -8.71 6.29
CA ASP A 137 -43.21 -9.86 7.11
C ASP A 137 -41.90 -9.57 7.87
N ALA A 138 -40.93 -8.95 7.21
CA ALA A 138 -39.68 -8.51 7.82
C ALA A 138 -39.92 -7.51 8.96
N LEU A 139 -40.82 -6.55 8.73
CA LEU A 139 -41.18 -5.55 9.73
C LEU A 139 -41.82 -6.20 10.97
N GLU A 140 -42.75 -7.14 10.78
CA GLU A 140 -43.38 -7.87 11.88
C GLU A 140 -42.33 -8.62 12.72
N ASP A 141 -41.44 -9.34 12.05
CA ASP A 141 -40.41 -10.15 12.71
C ASP A 141 -39.36 -9.31 13.44
N PHE A 142 -38.91 -8.21 12.82
CA PHE A 142 -37.99 -7.29 13.48
C PHE A 142 -38.63 -6.63 14.71
N LEU A 143 -39.91 -6.26 14.65
CA LEU A 143 -40.63 -5.70 15.80
C LEU A 143 -40.80 -6.71 16.93
N GLU A 144 -41.10 -7.96 16.62
CA GLU A 144 -41.17 -9.01 17.65
C GLU A 144 -39.79 -9.33 18.23
N SER A 145 -38.74 -9.31 17.39
CA SER A 145 -37.36 -9.45 17.84
C SER A 145 -36.92 -8.29 18.75
N GLU A 146 -37.28 -7.04 18.43
CA GLU A 146 -37.01 -5.85 19.25
C GLU A 146 -37.57 -6.01 20.67
N LYS A 147 -38.79 -6.56 20.81
CA LYS A 147 -39.41 -6.79 22.12
C LYS A 147 -38.62 -7.77 22.98
N LYS A 148 -37.95 -8.75 22.37
CA LYS A 148 -37.13 -9.76 23.06
C LYS A 148 -35.72 -9.25 23.35
N ASN A 149 -35.10 -8.53 22.40
CA ASN A 149 -33.78 -7.94 22.56
C ASN A 149 -33.74 -6.50 22.03
N ARG A 150 -34.06 -5.54 22.91
CA ARG A 150 -34.07 -4.11 22.56
C ARG A 150 -32.69 -3.47 22.40
N TYR A 151 -31.59 -4.17 22.72
CA TYR A 151 -30.23 -3.63 22.72
C TYR A 151 -29.43 -3.98 21.46
N ASP A 152 -30.00 -4.79 20.57
CA ASP A 152 -29.43 -5.09 19.27
C ASP A 152 -29.68 -3.89 18.32
N PHE A 153 -28.63 -3.09 18.10
CA PHE A 153 -28.70 -1.90 17.26
C PHE A 153 -28.95 -2.21 15.79
N THR A 154 -28.63 -3.42 15.34
CA THR A 154 -28.83 -3.83 13.93
C THR A 154 -30.31 -4.04 13.60
N ILE A 155 -31.11 -4.49 14.57
CA ILE A 155 -32.58 -4.54 14.43
C ILE A 155 -33.13 -3.13 14.25
N HIS A 156 -32.65 -2.17 15.05
CA HIS A 156 -33.06 -0.77 14.93
C HIS A 156 -32.63 -0.16 13.59
N GLN A 157 -31.45 -0.49 13.09
CA GLN A 157 -31.00 -0.06 11.76
C GLN A 157 -31.93 -0.60 10.66
N ASN A 158 -32.25 -1.90 10.68
CA ASN A 158 -33.16 -2.52 9.71
C ASN A 158 -34.58 -1.94 9.78
N LEU A 159 -35.11 -1.73 10.99
CA LEU A 159 -36.40 -1.07 11.18
C LEU A 159 -36.38 0.37 10.64
N GLY A 160 -35.29 1.11 10.87
CA GLY A 160 -35.05 2.43 10.29
C GLY A 160 -35.13 2.40 8.77
N ASN A 161 -34.43 1.46 8.12
CA ASN A 161 -34.43 1.27 6.67
C ASN A 161 -35.83 1.00 6.13
N ILE A 162 -36.58 0.05 6.73
CA ILE A 162 -37.96 -0.27 6.33
C ILE A 162 -38.84 0.98 6.47
N TYR A 163 -38.78 1.69 7.59
CA TYR A 163 -39.61 2.86 7.77
C TYR A 163 -39.25 4.02 6.83
N PHE A 164 -37.97 4.18 6.49
CA PHE A 164 -37.50 5.24 5.62
C PHE A 164 -37.83 4.96 4.15
N PHE A 165 -37.40 3.81 3.63
CA PHE A 165 -37.49 3.49 2.21
C PHE A 165 -38.86 2.96 1.80
N GLU A 166 -39.43 2.05 2.58
CA GLU A 166 -40.70 1.37 2.23
C GLU A 166 -41.91 2.15 2.73
N LYS A 167 -41.96 2.42 4.02
CA LYS A 167 -43.13 3.05 4.63
C LYS A 167 -43.14 4.57 4.46
N LYS A 168 -42.02 5.16 4.01
CA LYS A 168 -41.83 6.61 3.83
C LYS A 168 -42.30 7.40 5.05
N ASN A 169 -42.02 6.86 6.24
CA ASN A 169 -42.45 7.39 7.53
C ASN A 169 -41.23 8.00 8.24
N PRO A 170 -40.96 9.30 8.06
CA PRO A 170 -39.75 9.92 8.57
C PRO A 170 -39.72 9.93 10.10
N LYS A 171 -40.89 10.00 10.77
CA LYS A 171 -40.97 10.03 12.22
C LYS A 171 -40.51 8.71 12.84
N LYS A 172 -41.02 7.58 12.34
CA LYS A 172 -40.59 6.26 12.82
C LYS A 172 -39.18 5.93 12.38
N ALA A 173 -38.77 6.31 11.16
CA ALA A 173 -37.40 6.12 10.70
C ALA A 173 -36.40 6.84 11.64
N LEU A 174 -36.66 8.10 11.98
CA LEU A 174 -35.84 8.84 12.96
C LEU A 174 -35.77 8.16 14.31
N GLU A 175 -36.92 7.70 14.85
CA GLU A 175 -36.95 6.98 16.14
C GLU A 175 -36.01 5.77 16.12
N TYR A 176 -36.08 4.97 15.06
CA TYR A 176 -35.28 3.75 14.95
C TYR A 176 -33.80 4.02 14.68
N TYR A 177 -33.45 4.98 13.81
CA TYR A 177 -32.04 5.33 13.61
C TYR A 177 -31.42 5.99 14.86
N GLU A 178 -32.16 6.80 15.62
CA GLU A 178 -31.69 7.35 16.90
C GLU A 178 -31.47 6.23 17.95
N LYS A 179 -32.33 5.21 17.99
CA LYS A 179 -32.11 4.01 18.81
C LYS A 179 -30.88 3.23 18.34
N ALA A 180 -30.71 3.04 17.02
CA ALA A 180 -29.56 2.36 16.44
C ALA A 180 -28.26 3.06 16.86
N ALA A 181 -28.18 4.38 16.67
CA ALA A 181 -27.04 5.18 17.10
C ALA A 181 -26.75 5.00 18.60
N LYS A 182 -27.77 5.18 19.46
CA LYS A 182 -27.64 5.05 20.92
C LYS A 182 -27.08 3.70 21.35
N TYR A 183 -27.58 2.60 20.81
CA TYR A 183 -27.18 1.25 21.21
C TYR A 183 -25.87 0.79 20.54
N ALA A 184 -25.50 1.40 19.41
CA ALA A 184 -24.23 1.18 18.74
C ALA A 184 -23.08 1.95 19.42
N THR A 185 -23.29 3.19 19.93
CA THR A 185 -22.24 4.06 20.47
C THR A 185 -21.22 3.36 21.39
N PRO A 186 -21.61 2.61 22.43
CA PRO A 186 -20.64 1.97 23.34
C PRO A 186 -19.88 0.78 22.73
N LYS A 187 -20.27 0.29 21.56
CA LYS A 187 -19.78 -0.97 20.97
C LYS A 187 -19.07 -0.74 19.64
N SER A 188 -19.63 0.15 18.84
CA SER A 188 -19.11 0.53 17.53
C SER A 188 -19.49 2.00 17.27
N PRO A 189 -18.57 2.93 17.60
CA PRO A 189 -18.71 4.34 17.24
C PRO A 189 -18.93 4.55 15.74
N TYR A 190 -18.33 3.69 14.90
CA TYR A 190 -18.57 3.69 13.46
C TYR A 190 -20.04 3.40 13.10
N HIS A 191 -20.64 2.32 13.61
CA HIS A 191 -22.03 2.03 13.25
C HIS A 191 -23.00 3.08 13.82
N ALA A 192 -22.64 3.67 14.95
CA ALA A 192 -23.37 4.80 15.50
C ALA A 192 -23.27 6.04 14.60
N SER A 193 -22.11 6.33 14.02
CA SER A 193 -21.95 7.45 13.09
C SER A 193 -22.76 7.23 11.80
N ILE A 194 -22.79 6.02 11.23
CA ILE A 194 -23.63 5.69 10.06
C ILE A 194 -25.13 5.88 10.36
N ALA A 195 -25.60 5.45 11.53
CA ALA A 195 -26.99 5.69 11.93
C ALA A 195 -27.30 7.20 12.07
N LEU A 196 -26.36 7.99 12.59
CA LEU A 196 -26.48 9.45 12.67
C LEU A 196 -26.48 10.13 11.29
N LEU A 197 -25.78 9.58 10.29
CA LEU A 197 -25.88 10.09 8.91
C LEU A 197 -27.28 9.89 8.34
N HIS A 198 -27.94 8.75 8.60
CA HIS A 198 -29.35 8.55 8.21
C HIS A 198 -30.29 9.54 8.91
N VAL A 199 -30.04 9.83 10.20
CA VAL A 199 -30.75 10.90 10.92
C VAL A 199 -30.55 12.24 10.21
N GLY A 200 -29.31 12.59 9.85
CA GLY A 200 -28.96 13.78 9.10
C GLY A 200 -29.72 13.90 7.79
N LEU A 201 -29.72 12.84 6.98
CA LEU A 201 -30.44 12.75 5.72
C LEU A 201 -31.94 12.99 5.89
N ILE A 202 -32.59 12.33 6.87
CA ILE A 202 -34.03 12.53 7.08
C ILE A 202 -34.32 13.98 7.50
N ARG A 203 -33.48 14.57 8.36
CA ARG A 203 -33.64 15.99 8.76
C ARG A 203 -33.44 16.93 7.58
N TYR A 204 -32.47 16.66 6.71
CA TYR A 204 -32.25 17.37 5.46
C TYR A 204 -33.48 17.28 4.53
N LEU A 205 -34.04 16.07 4.35
CA LEU A 205 -35.25 15.87 3.54
C LEU A 205 -36.49 16.51 4.16
N GLN A 206 -36.54 16.68 5.48
CA GLN A 206 -37.56 17.49 6.16
C GLN A 206 -37.36 19.00 5.98
N GLY A 207 -36.28 19.44 5.33
CA GLY A 207 -35.90 20.85 5.19
C GLY A 207 -35.29 21.45 6.45
N ASN A 208 -34.95 20.64 7.46
CA ASN A 208 -34.34 21.09 8.70
C ASN A 208 -32.81 20.95 8.63
N PHE A 209 -32.18 21.85 7.88
CA PHE A 209 -30.74 21.84 7.65
C PHE A 209 -29.91 21.98 8.94
N GLN A 210 -30.40 22.75 9.92
CA GLN A 210 -29.73 22.92 11.20
C GLN A 210 -29.65 21.61 11.99
N LYS A 211 -30.75 20.83 12.05
CA LYS A 211 -30.72 19.51 12.69
C LYS A 211 -29.90 18.49 11.89
N ALA A 212 -29.86 18.63 10.57
CA ALA A 212 -29.02 17.78 9.71
C ALA A 212 -27.53 18.03 9.97
N TYR A 213 -27.14 19.31 10.09
CA TYR A 213 -25.81 19.75 10.51
C TYR A 213 -25.42 19.20 11.89
N GLU A 214 -26.30 19.29 12.89
CA GLU A 214 -26.04 18.75 14.22
C GLU A 214 -25.88 17.23 14.25
N ALA A 215 -26.63 16.50 13.41
CA ALA A 215 -26.54 15.06 13.31
C ALA A 215 -25.21 14.60 12.68
N THR A 216 -24.77 15.27 11.62
CA THR A 216 -23.48 14.99 10.96
C THR A 216 -22.30 15.38 11.84
N LEU A 217 -22.40 16.47 12.60
CA LEU A 217 -21.36 16.84 13.58
C LEU A 217 -21.17 15.76 14.64
N LYS A 218 -22.26 15.22 15.20
CA LYS A 218 -22.20 14.07 16.13
C LYS A 218 -21.63 12.82 15.48
N ALA A 219 -21.90 12.60 14.19
CA ALA A 219 -21.31 11.47 13.46
C ALA A 219 -19.78 11.62 13.37
N LEU A 220 -19.29 12.84 13.09
CA LEU A 220 -17.87 13.16 13.02
C LEU A 220 -17.17 13.12 14.39
N GLU A 221 -17.86 13.46 15.48
CA GLU A 221 -17.36 13.28 16.86
C GLU A 221 -17.10 11.80 17.19
N LEU A 222 -17.89 10.88 16.63
CA LEU A 222 -17.74 9.43 16.84
C LEU A 222 -16.75 8.79 15.87
N SER A 223 -16.69 9.27 14.63
CA SER A 223 -15.78 8.77 13.60
C SER A 223 -15.29 9.92 12.72
N SER A 224 -14.17 10.52 13.12
CA SER A 224 -13.61 11.72 12.48
C SER A 224 -13.00 11.47 11.10
N GLN A 225 -12.79 10.22 10.70
CA GLN A 225 -12.22 9.87 9.39
C GLN A 225 -13.30 9.51 8.36
N LEU A 226 -14.60 9.64 8.70
CA LEU A 226 -15.68 9.17 7.84
C LEU A 226 -15.94 10.19 6.72
N TYR A 227 -15.36 9.95 5.55
CA TYR A 227 -15.42 10.90 4.44
C TYR A 227 -16.85 11.22 3.97
N GLU A 228 -17.78 10.26 4.00
CA GLU A 228 -19.20 10.51 3.68
C GLU A 228 -19.84 11.45 4.73
N ALA A 229 -19.42 11.36 5.99
CA ALA A 229 -19.87 12.30 7.02
C ALA A 229 -19.34 13.72 6.75
N HIS A 230 -18.08 13.86 6.33
CA HIS A 230 -17.53 15.15 5.90
C HIS A 230 -18.29 15.72 4.70
N TYR A 231 -18.59 14.89 3.70
CA TYR A 231 -19.35 15.29 2.52
C TYR A 231 -20.76 15.78 2.86
N GLN A 232 -21.54 14.97 3.58
CA GLN A 232 -22.90 15.34 4.02
C GLN A 232 -22.89 16.59 4.91
N HIS A 233 -21.87 16.72 5.78
CA HIS A 233 -21.70 17.92 6.59
C HIS A 233 -21.47 19.15 5.72
N ALA A 234 -20.60 19.06 4.71
CA ALA A 234 -20.36 20.12 3.75
C ALA A 234 -21.63 20.50 2.97
N GLN A 235 -22.42 19.52 2.52
CA GLN A 235 -23.71 19.74 1.86
C GLN A 235 -24.69 20.54 2.74
N TYR A 236 -24.74 20.22 4.04
CA TYR A 236 -25.62 20.92 4.97
C TYR A 236 -25.08 22.31 5.34
N CYS A 237 -23.77 22.47 5.46
CA CYS A 237 -23.11 23.78 5.59
C CYS A 237 -23.41 24.68 4.40
N ALA A 238 -23.35 24.16 3.17
CA ALA A 238 -23.69 24.90 1.96
C ALA A 238 -25.14 25.44 2.01
N ASN A 239 -26.09 24.58 2.37
CA ASN A 239 -27.50 24.97 2.55
C ASN A 239 -27.71 25.99 3.69
N LEU A 240 -26.87 25.97 4.71
CA LEU A 240 -26.84 26.94 5.81
C LEU A 240 -26.01 28.20 5.50
N ARG A 241 -25.44 28.31 4.29
CA ARG A 241 -24.55 29.39 3.85
C ARG A 241 -23.24 29.51 4.66
N LYS A 242 -22.81 28.43 5.29
CA LYS A 242 -21.52 28.32 5.98
C LYS A 242 -20.44 27.85 5.00
N TYR A 243 -20.15 28.67 4.00
CA TYR A 243 -19.35 28.24 2.84
C TYR A 243 -17.90 27.90 3.18
N ALA A 244 -17.26 28.62 4.10
CA ALA A 244 -15.89 28.32 4.52
C ALA A 244 -15.79 26.92 5.16
N GLU A 245 -16.67 26.61 6.12
CA GLU A 245 -16.76 25.29 6.76
C GLU A 245 -17.12 24.20 5.75
N ALA A 246 -18.01 24.49 4.79
CA ALA A 246 -18.34 23.57 3.71
C ALA A 246 -17.10 23.22 2.86
N VAL A 247 -16.29 24.20 2.48
CA VAL A 247 -15.06 24.00 1.69
C VAL A 247 -14.04 23.16 2.47
N GLU A 248 -13.85 23.43 3.77
CA GLU A 248 -12.90 22.67 4.60
C GLU A 248 -13.28 21.18 4.67
N HIS A 249 -14.54 20.88 4.98
CA HIS A 249 -15.02 19.50 5.05
C HIS A 249 -15.03 18.82 3.68
N LEU A 250 -15.38 19.55 2.62
CA LEU A 250 -15.35 19.00 1.26
C LEU A 250 -13.92 18.68 0.81
N LYS A 251 -12.93 19.50 1.17
CA LYS A 251 -11.51 19.22 0.93
C LYS A 251 -11.06 17.93 1.61
N ILE A 252 -11.52 17.68 2.84
CA ILE A 252 -11.24 16.42 3.56
C ILE A 252 -11.88 15.22 2.84
N ALA A 253 -13.14 15.34 2.43
CA ALA A 253 -13.83 14.29 1.69
C ALA A 253 -13.11 13.96 0.36
N ILE A 254 -12.77 14.98 -0.45
CA ILE A 254 -12.09 14.81 -1.74
C ILE A 254 -10.69 14.19 -1.57
N LYS A 255 -9.96 14.55 -0.51
CA LYS A 255 -8.66 13.91 -0.20
C LYS A 255 -8.81 12.44 0.16
N GLY A 256 -9.92 12.06 0.80
CA GLY A 256 -10.23 10.67 1.11
C GLY A 256 -10.65 9.86 -0.10
N ASP A 257 -11.47 10.46 -0.97
CA ASP A 257 -11.86 9.88 -2.26
C ASP A 257 -12.06 11.00 -3.28
N ARG A 258 -11.21 11.02 -4.31
CA ARG A 258 -11.22 12.08 -5.32
C ARG A 258 -12.57 12.22 -6.00
N TYR A 259 -13.38 11.16 -6.11
CA TYR A 259 -14.67 11.23 -6.80
C TYR A 259 -15.72 12.11 -6.09
N TYR A 260 -15.47 12.56 -4.85
CA TYR A 260 -16.35 13.54 -4.19
C TYR A 260 -16.37 14.89 -4.92
N CYS A 261 -15.33 15.24 -5.68
CA CYS A 261 -15.37 16.47 -6.48
C CYS A 261 -16.36 16.35 -7.64
N VAL A 262 -16.44 15.19 -8.29
CA VAL A 262 -17.41 14.90 -9.35
C VAL A 262 -18.83 14.88 -8.78
N LYS A 263 -19.02 14.23 -7.64
CA LYS A 263 -20.31 14.21 -6.94
C LYS A 263 -20.76 15.63 -6.56
N ALA A 264 -19.88 16.41 -5.92
CA ALA A 264 -20.16 17.79 -5.52
C ALA A 264 -20.46 18.72 -6.72
N ASP A 265 -19.76 18.55 -7.85
CA ASP A 265 -19.99 19.32 -9.07
C ASP A 265 -21.35 19.01 -9.71
N SER A 266 -21.80 17.76 -9.59
CA SER A 266 -23.08 17.31 -10.14
C SER A 266 -24.31 17.60 -9.25
N GLU A 267 -24.12 17.76 -7.94
CA GLU A 267 -25.23 17.88 -6.97
C GLU A 267 -25.71 19.33 -6.79
N LYS A 268 -27.03 19.50 -6.89
CA LYS A 268 -27.71 20.81 -6.80
C LYS A 268 -27.52 21.53 -5.47
N ASP A 269 -27.21 20.80 -4.40
CA ASP A 269 -27.01 21.41 -3.08
C ASP A 269 -25.80 22.36 -3.05
N PHE A 270 -24.82 22.16 -3.93
CA PHE A 270 -23.65 23.04 -4.03
C PHE A 270 -23.85 24.21 -5.00
N ASP A 271 -24.97 24.27 -5.75
CA ASP A 271 -25.29 25.39 -6.65
C ASP A 271 -25.25 26.74 -5.91
N VAL A 272 -25.66 26.76 -4.64
CA VAL A 272 -25.67 27.96 -3.78
C VAL A 272 -24.27 28.47 -3.43
N MET A 273 -23.23 27.69 -3.69
CA MET A 273 -21.83 28.03 -3.43
C MET A 273 -20.89 27.74 -4.60
N LYS A 274 -21.43 27.72 -5.83
CA LYS A 274 -20.70 27.34 -7.05
C LYS A 274 -19.35 28.04 -7.22
N ASP A 275 -19.27 29.34 -6.94
CA ASP A 275 -18.00 30.09 -7.04
C ASP A 275 -16.94 29.59 -6.05
N HIS A 276 -17.34 29.23 -4.84
CA HIS A 276 -16.44 28.66 -3.83
C HIS A 276 -16.01 27.24 -4.24
N LEU A 277 -16.92 26.47 -4.83
CA LEU A 277 -16.63 25.12 -5.33
C LEU A 277 -15.60 25.15 -6.47
N ILE A 278 -15.79 26.04 -7.45
CA ILE A 278 -14.83 26.24 -8.55
C ILE A 278 -13.47 26.69 -8.00
N SER A 279 -13.45 27.58 -7.01
CA SER A 279 -12.20 28.00 -6.36
C SER A 279 -11.49 26.83 -5.68
N LEU A 280 -12.24 25.97 -4.96
CA LEU A 280 -11.69 24.77 -4.33
C LEU A 280 -11.10 23.81 -5.38
N PHE A 281 -11.80 23.57 -6.49
CA PHE A 281 -11.30 22.68 -7.54
C PHE A 281 -10.04 23.22 -8.22
N LYS A 282 -9.94 24.55 -8.42
CA LYS A 282 -8.70 25.17 -8.92
C LYS A 282 -7.55 25.00 -7.94
N GLU A 283 -7.78 25.26 -6.66
CA GLU A 283 -6.78 25.05 -5.59
C GLU A 283 -6.30 23.60 -5.55
N LEU A 284 -7.22 22.63 -5.59
CA LEU A 284 -6.88 21.20 -5.61
C LEU A 284 -6.10 20.79 -6.86
N ARG A 285 -6.46 21.36 -8.02
CA ARG A 285 -5.75 21.12 -9.27
C ARG A 285 -4.33 21.70 -9.24
N GLU A 286 -4.16 22.90 -8.70
CA GLU A 286 -2.86 23.54 -8.51
C GLU A 286 -1.98 22.75 -7.54
N GLU A 287 -2.53 22.34 -6.38
CA GLU A 287 -1.82 21.45 -5.43
C GLU A 287 -1.36 20.14 -6.10
N ALA A 288 -2.25 19.50 -6.88
CA ALA A 288 -1.93 18.26 -7.58
C ALA A 288 -0.88 18.46 -8.69
N CYS A 289 -0.93 19.58 -9.40
CA CYS A 289 0.06 19.97 -10.41
C CYS A 289 1.46 20.07 -9.78
N ASP A 290 1.58 20.81 -8.66
CA ASP A 290 2.85 20.99 -7.94
C ASP A 290 3.43 19.64 -7.46
N TRP A 291 2.57 18.76 -6.94
CA TRP A 291 2.99 17.42 -6.52
C TRP A 291 3.47 16.56 -7.70
N ALA A 292 2.71 16.54 -8.78
CA ALA A 292 3.05 15.77 -9.98
C ALA A 292 4.37 16.26 -10.59
N GLU A 293 4.54 17.57 -10.77
CA GLU A 293 5.76 18.15 -11.33
C GLU A 293 6.99 17.77 -10.50
N LYS A 294 6.90 17.91 -9.18
CA LYS A 294 7.98 17.57 -8.25
C LYS A 294 8.38 16.08 -8.33
N GLU A 295 7.40 15.17 -8.35
CA GLU A 295 7.68 13.74 -8.42
C GLU A 295 8.17 13.29 -9.81
N MET A 296 7.68 13.93 -10.88
CA MET A 296 8.18 13.69 -12.23
C MET A 296 9.63 14.14 -12.38
N GLU A 297 10.01 15.27 -11.80
CA GLU A 297 11.39 15.75 -11.82
C GLU A 297 12.34 14.82 -11.06
N LYS A 298 11.91 14.32 -9.89
CA LYS A 298 12.65 13.27 -9.16
C LYS A 298 12.80 11.99 -10.00
N ALA A 299 11.75 11.55 -10.69
CA ALA A 299 11.84 10.39 -11.57
C ALA A 299 12.86 10.60 -12.71
N LYS A 300 12.87 11.79 -13.32
CA LYS A 300 13.86 12.16 -14.35
C LYS A 300 15.28 12.14 -13.80
N GLU A 301 15.50 12.67 -12.61
CA GLU A 301 16.80 12.63 -11.93
C GLU A 301 17.25 11.20 -11.64
N LEU A 302 16.38 10.35 -11.11
CA LEU A 302 16.71 8.94 -10.83
C LEU A 302 17.08 8.17 -12.11
N ILE A 303 16.36 8.42 -13.21
CA ILE A 303 16.69 7.82 -14.52
C ILE A 303 18.07 8.28 -15.01
N LYS A 304 18.41 9.56 -14.80
CA LYS A 304 19.72 10.11 -15.14
C LYS A 304 20.83 9.47 -14.29
N ASP A 305 20.58 9.32 -13.00
CA ASP A 305 21.53 8.70 -12.07
C ASP A 305 21.75 7.22 -12.41
N ALA A 306 20.68 6.46 -12.66
CA ALA A 306 20.77 5.06 -13.07
C ALA A 306 21.66 4.88 -14.32
N LYS A 307 21.48 5.74 -15.33
CA LYS A 307 22.36 5.75 -16.51
C LYS A 307 23.82 6.06 -16.15
N SER A 308 24.06 6.99 -15.23
CA SER A 308 25.42 7.32 -14.77
C SER A 308 26.11 6.16 -14.04
N TYR A 309 25.33 5.24 -13.46
CA TYR A 309 25.82 4.02 -12.82
C TYR A 309 25.96 2.84 -13.78
N GLY A 310 25.74 3.05 -15.09
CA GLY A 310 25.86 2.01 -16.10
C GLY A 310 24.66 1.07 -16.19
N VAL A 311 23.52 1.40 -15.57
CA VAL A 311 22.31 0.58 -15.67
C VAL A 311 21.82 0.58 -17.14
N PRO A 312 21.60 -0.60 -17.76
CA PRO A 312 21.16 -0.71 -19.15
C PRO A 312 19.82 -0.01 -19.39
N ASN A 313 19.65 0.55 -20.59
CA ASN A 313 18.42 1.25 -20.94
C ASN A 313 17.20 0.31 -20.97
N GLU A 314 17.42 -0.96 -21.30
CA GLU A 314 16.42 -2.02 -21.33
C GLU A 314 15.90 -2.30 -19.92
N SER A 315 16.77 -2.29 -18.91
CA SER A 315 16.41 -2.53 -17.51
C SER A 315 15.50 -1.45 -16.94
N ILE A 316 15.57 -0.21 -17.44
CA ILE A 316 14.76 0.93 -17.00
C ILE A 316 13.70 1.35 -18.04
N ALA A 317 13.44 0.52 -19.06
CA ALA A 317 12.51 0.87 -20.13
C ALA A 317 11.07 1.05 -19.63
N VAL A 318 10.62 0.16 -18.73
CA VAL A 318 9.27 0.22 -18.14
C VAL A 318 9.08 1.53 -17.36
N ALA A 319 10.07 1.91 -16.56
CA ALA A 319 10.01 3.17 -15.81
C ALA A 319 9.96 4.42 -16.71
N LYS A 320 10.71 4.41 -17.82
CA LYS A 320 10.63 5.50 -18.81
C LYS A 320 9.27 5.57 -19.47
N ASN A 321 8.67 4.43 -19.79
CA ASN A 321 7.31 4.40 -20.35
C ASN A 321 6.30 4.99 -19.35
N LYS A 322 6.38 4.61 -18.07
CA LYS A 322 5.56 5.20 -17.00
C LYS A 322 5.74 6.71 -16.86
N LEU A 323 6.98 7.20 -16.95
CA LEU A 323 7.24 8.63 -16.95
C LEU A 323 6.68 9.34 -18.20
N ASN A 324 6.77 8.71 -19.38
CA ASN A 324 6.16 9.26 -20.60
C ASN A 324 4.63 9.29 -20.52
N GLU A 325 4.01 8.28 -19.91
CA GLU A 325 2.58 8.27 -19.60
C GLU A 325 2.22 9.40 -18.64
N ALA A 326 3.03 9.62 -17.59
CA ALA A 326 2.87 10.76 -16.69
C ALA A 326 2.98 12.10 -17.43
N ASP A 327 3.97 12.28 -18.32
CA ASP A 327 4.12 13.49 -19.15
C ASP A 327 2.92 13.70 -20.09
N ALA A 328 2.31 12.62 -20.59
CA ALA A 328 1.12 12.71 -21.44
C ALA A 328 -0.13 13.11 -20.64
N LEU A 329 -0.30 12.57 -19.44
CA LEU A 329 -1.38 12.94 -18.51
C LEU A 329 -1.24 14.38 -18.04
N PHE A 330 -0.04 14.79 -17.61
CA PHE A 330 0.25 16.12 -17.10
C PHE A 330 -0.17 17.23 -18.09
N LYS A 331 -0.04 16.99 -19.40
CA LYS A 331 -0.43 17.95 -20.45
C LYS A 331 -1.93 18.18 -20.59
N ARG A 332 -2.77 17.33 -20.00
CA ARG A 332 -4.23 17.40 -20.11
C ARG A 332 -4.86 18.42 -19.15
N ASP A 333 -4.09 18.97 -18.21
CA ASP A 333 -4.47 20.08 -17.31
C ASP A 333 -5.78 19.90 -16.52
N SER A 334 -6.02 18.69 -16.01
CA SER A 334 -7.13 18.41 -15.08
C SER A 334 -6.62 17.88 -13.75
N TYR A 335 -7.40 18.09 -12.68
CA TYR A 335 -7.08 17.59 -11.35
C TYR A 335 -6.81 16.08 -11.36
N PHE A 336 -7.66 15.32 -12.04
CA PHE A 336 -7.52 13.86 -12.12
C PHE A 336 -6.28 13.43 -12.90
N ASP A 337 -5.96 14.09 -14.01
CA ASP A 337 -4.77 13.77 -14.79
C ASP A 337 -3.48 14.10 -14.02
N TYR A 338 -3.46 15.17 -13.21
CA TYR A 338 -2.32 15.47 -12.34
C TYR A 338 -2.14 14.42 -11.24
N LEU A 339 -3.21 13.94 -10.61
CA LEU A 339 -3.13 12.85 -9.64
C LEU A 339 -2.59 11.57 -10.27
N ASP A 340 -3.06 11.22 -11.47
CA ASP A 340 -2.60 10.01 -12.17
C ASP A 340 -1.16 10.16 -12.66
N ALA A 341 -0.76 11.36 -13.12
CA ALA A 341 0.63 11.68 -13.45
C ALA A 341 1.55 11.56 -12.23
N TYR A 342 1.12 12.05 -11.07
CA TYR A 342 1.82 11.88 -9.80
C TYR A 342 2.04 10.40 -9.47
N HIS A 343 0.99 9.56 -9.56
CA HIS A 343 1.09 8.13 -9.30
C HIS A 343 2.03 7.41 -10.28
N ASN A 344 1.90 7.70 -11.58
CA ASN A 344 2.79 7.13 -12.61
C ASN A 344 4.25 7.56 -12.40
N ALA A 345 4.48 8.80 -11.97
CA ALA A 345 5.82 9.28 -11.64
C ALA A 345 6.41 8.55 -10.44
N MET A 346 5.62 8.33 -9.37
CA MET A 346 6.05 7.53 -8.22
C MET A 346 6.35 6.07 -8.59
N GLU A 347 5.50 5.45 -9.41
CA GLU A 347 5.74 4.10 -9.91
C GLU A 347 7.04 4.04 -10.73
N ALA A 348 7.27 5.03 -11.60
CA ALA A 348 8.52 5.15 -12.34
C ALA A 348 9.74 5.26 -11.41
N GLN A 349 9.66 6.07 -10.34
CA GLN A 349 10.73 6.16 -9.34
C GLN A 349 11.05 4.79 -8.73
N ASN A 350 10.03 4.07 -8.26
CA ASN A 350 10.19 2.75 -7.64
C ASN A 350 10.83 1.75 -8.62
N LEU A 351 10.32 1.67 -9.85
CA LEU A 351 10.83 0.78 -10.88
C LEU A 351 12.30 1.07 -11.22
N VAL A 352 12.72 2.34 -11.26
CA VAL A 352 14.13 2.71 -11.49
C VAL A 352 14.99 2.28 -10.32
N LEU A 353 14.56 2.53 -9.08
CA LEU A 353 15.30 2.16 -7.88
C LEU A 353 15.48 0.65 -7.82
N GLU A 354 14.41 -0.13 -7.98
CA GLU A 354 14.44 -1.59 -7.97
C GLU A 354 15.37 -2.14 -9.05
N SER A 355 15.23 -1.65 -10.29
CA SER A 355 16.07 -2.08 -11.41
C SER A 355 17.54 -1.72 -11.19
N SER A 356 17.81 -0.55 -10.61
CA SER A 356 19.19 -0.10 -10.35
C SER A 356 19.83 -0.87 -9.20
N VAL A 357 19.08 -1.14 -8.12
CA VAL A 357 19.53 -1.97 -6.99
C VAL A 357 19.85 -3.38 -7.50
N LYS A 358 18.92 -3.99 -8.25
CA LYS A 358 19.13 -5.32 -8.82
C LYS A 358 20.37 -5.37 -9.70
N PHE A 359 20.50 -4.44 -10.66
CA PHE A 359 21.65 -4.40 -11.55
C PHE A 359 22.98 -4.27 -10.80
N LEU A 360 23.08 -3.34 -9.84
CA LEU A 360 24.31 -3.14 -9.08
C LEU A 360 24.63 -4.33 -8.18
N SER A 361 23.61 -4.96 -7.57
CA SER A 361 23.80 -6.19 -6.80
C SER A 361 24.31 -7.34 -7.66
N ASP A 362 23.75 -7.53 -8.86
CA ASP A 362 24.20 -8.55 -9.82
C ASP A 362 25.65 -8.28 -10.29
N GLN A 363 26.05 -7.02 -10.47
CA GLN A 363 27.43 -6.66 -10.82
C GLN A 363 28.40 -6.94 -9.68
N ILE A 364 28.03 -6.61 -8.44
CA ILE A 364 28.83 -6.93 -7.25
C ILE A 364 29.02 -8.45 -7.14
N GLU A 365 27.95 -9.22 -7.28
CA GLU A 365 28.02 -10.69 -7.22
C GLU A 365 28.96 -11.26 -8.28
N LYS A 366 28.87 -10.78 -9.54
CA LYS A 366 29.75 -11.21 -10.63
C LYS A 366 31.23 -10.90 -10.35
N ILE A 367 31.52 -9.68 -9.88
CA ILE A 367 32.91 -9.28 -9.59
C ILE A 367 33.45 -10.08 -8.39
N THR A 368 32.63 -10.35 -7.37
CA THR A 368 33.00 -11.22 -6.24
C THR A 368 33.25 -12.66 -6.70
N GLU A 369 32.43 -13.21 -7.60
CA GLU A 369 32.64 -14.54 -8.17
C GLU A 369 33.92 -14.62 -9.02
N GLU A 370 34.15 -13.63 -9.88
CA GLU A 370 35.36 -13.53 -10.69
C GLU A 370 36.62 -13.42 -9.82
N TYR A 371 36.59 -12.59 -8.78
CA TYR A 371 37.67 -12.48 -7.81
C TYR A 371 37.95 -13.80 -7.10
N ASN A 372 36.92 -14.50 -6.61
CA ASN A 372 37.07 -15.81 -5.98
C ASN A 372 37.69 -16.85 -6.93
N ASN A 373 37.26 -16.86 -8.19
CA ASN A 373 37.83 -17.73 -9.22
C ASN A 373 39.30 -17.40 -9.51
N ASN A 374 39.65 -16.12 -9.57
CA ASN A 374 41.03 -15.67 -9.79
C ASN A 374 41.94 -15.97 -8.60
N ILE A 375 41.44 -15.83 -7.36
CA ILE A 375 42.13 -16.28 -6.15
C ILE A 375 42.46 -17.77 -6.23
N GLN A 376 41.48 -18.59 -6.60
CA GLN A 376 41.67 -20.04 -6.70
C GLN A 376 42.74 -20.40 -7.74
N LYS A 377 42.77 -19.69 -8.89
CA LYS A 377 43.82 -19.84 -9.90
C LYS A 377 45.19 -19.43 -9.36
N CYS A 378 45.30 -18.30 -8.65
CA CYS A 378 46.55 -17.82 -8.06
C CYS A 378 47.08 -18.80 -7.01
N ARG A 379 46.21 -19.36 -6.17
CA ARG A 379 46.58 -20.41 -5.19
C ARG A 379 47.15 -21.65 -5.88
N LYS A 380 46.47 -22.19 -6.90
CA LYS A 380 46.98 -23.33 -7.69
C LYS A 380 48.31 -23.04 -8.36
N LYS A 381 48.51 -21.81 -8.85
CA LYS A 381 49.78 -21.39 -9.46
C LYS A 381 50.91 -21.28 -8.43
N ALA A 382 50.65 -20.69 -7.27
CA ALA A 382 51.61 -20.59 -6.18
C ALA A 382 52.02 -21.97 -5.65
N GLU A 383 51.06 -22.90 -5.52
CA GLU A 383 51.32 -24.32 -5.22
C GLU A 383 52.26 -24.94 -6.26
N SER A 384 51.92 -24.83 -7.56
CA SER A 384 52.73 -25.40 -8.63
C SER A 384 54.14 -24.80 -8.74
N ASP A 385 54.31 -23.50 -8.52
CA ASP A 385 55.63 -22.86 -8.56
C ASP A 385 56.44 -23.17 -7.30
N CYS A 386 55.79 -23.33 -6.13
CA CYS A 386 56.43 -23.82 -4.92
C CYS A 386 56.97 -25.24 -5.11
N ASP A 387 56.17 -26.15 -5.67
CA ASP A 387 56.61 -27.52 -5.97
C ASP A 387 57.87 -27.54 -6.87
N LYS A 388 57.92 -26.67 -7.89
CA LYS A 388 59.11 -26.54 -8.77
C LYS A 388 60.34 -26.04 -8.00
N ILE A 389 60.16 -25.04 -7.13
CA ILE A 389 61.25 -24.48 -6.32
C ILE A 389 61.74 -25.51 -5.30
N GLU A 390 60.83 -26.27 -4.69
CA GLU A 390 61.16 -27.36 -3.76
C GLU A 390 62.03 -28.43 -4.44
N ILE A 391 61.64 -28.88 -5.65
CA ILE A 391 62.42 -29.83 -6.45
C ILE A 391 63.83 -29.27 -6.72
N VAL A 392 63.94 -28.04 -7.20
CA VAL A 392 65.24 -27.41 -7.49
C VAL A 392 66.09 -27.25 -6.22
N SER A 393 65.49 -26.86 -5.10
CA SER A 393 66.17 -26.71 -3.81
C SER A 393 66.70 -28.04 -3.27
N THR A 394 65.99 -29.14 -3.52
CA THR A 394 66.41 -30.50 -3.13
C THR A 394 67.65 -30.90 -3.91
N TRP A 395 67.71 -30.62 -5.22
CA TRP A 395 68.91 -30.85 -6.02
C TRP A 395 70.11 -30.00 -5.55
N PHE A 396 69.88 -28.74 -5.18
CA PHE A 396 70.89 -27.87 -4.58
C PHE A 396 71.33 -28.28 -3.17
N PHE A 397 70.58 -29.11 -2.45
CA PHE A 397 71.01 -29.68 -1.18
C PHE A 397 71.82 -30.97 -1.38
N VAL A 398 71.35 -31.84 -2.28
CA VAL A 398 71.96 -33.15 -2.55
C VAL A 398 73.32 -33.03 -3.24
N PHE A 399 73.45 -32.17 -4.26
CA PHE A 399 74.69 -32.05 -5.03
C PHE A 399 75.88 -31.49 -4.22
N PRO A 400 75.75 -30.38 -3.47
CA PRO A 400 76.81 -29.90 -2.59
C PRO A 400 77.06 -30.81 -1.40
N GLY A 401 76.05 -31.52 -0.88
CA GLY A 401 76.27 -32.56 0.13
C GLY A 401 77.23 -33.65 -0.36
N ILE A 402 77.03 -34.14 -1.58
CA ILE A 402 77.93 -35.12 -2.22
C ILE A 402 79.31 -34.50 -2.49
N PHE A 403 79.36 -33.27 -3.01
CA PHE A 403 80.61 -32.59 -3.35
C PHE A 403 81.43 -32.19 -2.11
N THR A 404 80.78 -31.76 -1.04
CA THR A 404 81.40 -31.45 0.25
C THR A 404 81.90 -32.71 0.93
N ILE A 405 81.15 -33.82 0.92
CA ILE A 405 81.65 -35.12 1.40
C ILE A 405 82.93 -35.50 0.64
N LEU A 406 82.92 -35.42 -0.70
CA LEU A 406 84.10 -35.70 -1.53
C LEU A 406 85.29 -34.77 -1.21
N PHE A 407 85.04 -33.46 -1.09
CA PHE A 407 86.06 -32.45 -0.80
C PHE A 407 86.61 -32.56 0.63
N THR A 408 85.78 -32.96 1.60
CA THR A 408 86.18 -33.18 3.00
C THR A 408 87.05 -34.44 3.12
N VAL A 409 86.72 -35.51 2.38
CA VAL A 409 87.59 -36.69 2.25
C VAL A 409 88.95 -36.30 1.64
N LEU A 410 88.95 -35.54 0.55
CA LEU A 410 90.17 -35.05 -0.12
C LEU A 410 91.04 -34.15 0.78
N THR A 411 90.44 -33.21 1.50
CA THR A 411 91.18 -32.27 2.37
C THR A 411 91.69 -32.94 3.65
N TYR A 412 90.96 -33.90 4.23
CA TYR A 412 91.40 -34.70 5.37
C TYR A 412 92.65 -35.53 5.06
N PHE A 413 92.72 -36.12 3.85
CA PHE A 413 93.92 -36.80 3.36
C PHE A 413 95.14 -35.88 3.22
N ASN A 414 94.92 -34.57 3.01
CA ASN A 414 95.98 -33.63 2.67
C ASN A 414 96.52 -32.82 3.87
N THR A 415 95.70 -32.54 4.88
CA THR A 415 96.09 -31.65 6.00
C THR A 415 96.19 -32.35 7.36
N HIS A 416 95.60 -33.53 7.54
CA HIS A 416 95.51 -34.29 8.81
C HIS A 416 95.02 -33.48 10.03
N ASN A 417 94.40 -32.31 9.82
CA ASN A 417 94.04 -31.39 10.89
C ASN A 417 92.51 -31.27 11.00
N ALA A 418 91.93 -32.17 11.82
CA ALA A 418 90.50 -32.42 11.90
C ALA A 418 89.63 -31.19 12.21
N LEU A 419 90.16 -30.23 12.98
CA LEU A 419 89.38 -29.09 13.48
C LEU A 419 88.97 -28.11 12.36
N SER A 420 89.86 -27.86 11.39
CA SER A 420 89.62 -26.92 10.28
C SER A 420 88.66 -27.48 9.23
N THR A 421 88.73 -28.79 8.97
CA THR A 421 87.86 -29.51 8.03
C THR A 421 86.43 -29.62 8.55
N ILE A 422 86.24 -29.78 9.87
CA ILE A 422 84.91 -29.83 10.49
C ILE A 422 84.22 -28.45 10.39
N GLY A 423 84.97 -27.35 10.60
CA GLY A 423 84.41 -26.00 10.54
C GLY A 423 83.82 -25.64 9.16
N VAL A 424 84.51 -25.97 8.07
CA VAL A 424 84.04 -25.70 6.70
C VAL A 424 82.84 -26.59 6.32
N PHE A 425 82.84 -27.85 6.76
CA PHE A 425 81.72 -28.76 6.57
C PHE A 425 80.47 -28.26 7.29
N VAL A 426 80.58 -27.88 8.57
CA VAL A 426 79.45 -27.35 9.34
C VAL A 426 78.90 -26.07 8.71
N LEU A 427 79.77 -25.15 8.25
CA LEU A 427 79.32 -23.89 7.64
C LEU A 427 78.56 -24.12 6.32
N THR A 428 79.08 -24.98 5.44
CA THR A 428 78.45 -25.27 4.14
C THR A 428 77.15 -26.06 4.30
N TRP A 429 77.11 -27.01 5.24
CA TRP A 429 75.90 -27.76 5.57
C TRP A 429 74.84 -26.85 6.22
N PHE A 430 75.25 -25.94 7.10
CA PHE A 430 74.36 -24.96 7.73
C PHE A 430 73.77 -23.98 6.71
N VAL A 431 74.57 -23.49 5.75
CA VAL A 431 74.08 -22.63 4.66
C VAL A 431 73.11 -23.40 3.74
N GLY A 432 73.42 -24.65 3.38
CA GLY A 432 72.51 -25.51 2.61
C GLY A 432 71.21 -25.80 3.36
N TRP A 433 71.29 -26.02 4.67
CA TRP A 433 70.13 -26.26 5.54
C TRP A 433 69.23 -25.02 5.67
N ILE A 434 69.81 -23.82 5.78
CA ILE A 434 69.07 -22.55 5.74
C ILE A 434 68.35 -22.39 4.40
N MET A 435 69.03 -22.64 3.28
CA MET A 435 68.42 -22.53 1.94
C MET A 435 67.29 -23.56 1.72
N PHE A 436 67.44 -24.77 2.26
CA PHE A 436 66.40 -25.81 2.24
C PHE A 436 65.17 -25.43 3.09
N PHE A 437 65.39 -24.91 4.30
CA PHE A 437 64.29 -24.46 5.17
C PHE A 437 63.55 -23.23 4.61
N LEU A 438 64.27 -22.33 3.93
CA LEU A 438 63.65 -21.22 3.21
C LEU A 438 62.86 -21.69 1.98
N GLY A 439 63.33 -22.74 1.28
CA GLY A 439 62.70 -23.29 0.07
C GLY A 439 61.47 -24.19 0.29
N THR A 440 61.36 -24.84 1.45
CA THR A 440 60.30 -25.84 1.78
C THR A 440 59.22 -25.30 2.72
N SER A 441 59.26 -24.01 3.06
CA SER A 441 58.37 -23.45 4.06
C SER A 441 57.03 -23.02 3.48
N ASN A 442 55.94 -23.26 4.21
CA ASN A 442 54.62 -22.63 3.99
C ASN A 442 54.73 -21.09 3.83
N SER A 443 55.81 -20.49 4.35
CA SER A 443 56.14 -19.07 4.19
C SER A 443 56.40 -18.69 2.72
N LEU A 444 57.10 -19.53 1.95
CA LEU A 444 57.39 -19.27 0.54
C LEU A 444 56.12 -19.36 -0.33
N GLN A 445 55.29 -20.39 -0.10
CA GLN A 445 53.99 -20.52 -0.77
C GLN A 445 53.09 -19.31 -0.49
N ASN A 446 53.02 -18.87 0.77
CA ASN A 446 52.27 -17.67 1.15
C ASN A 446 52.84 -16.40 0.52
N PHE A 447 54.18 -16.26 0.45
CA PHE A 447 54.83 -15.11 -0.17
C PHE A 447 54.53 -15.01 -1.69
N LEU A 448 54.63 -16.15 -2.41
CA LEU A 448 54.31 -16.21 -3.84
C LEU A 448 52.82 -15.91 -4.08
N TYR A 449 51.94 -16.46 -3.24
CA TYR A 449 50.50 -16.21 -3.29
C TYR A 449 50.17 -14.73 -3.06
N GLU A 450 50.71 -14.10 -2.01
CA GLU A 450 50.53 -12.67 -1.72
C GLU A 450 51.04 -11.78 -2.86
N THR A 451 52.14 -12.17 -3.50
CA THR A 451 52.68 -11.44 -4.66
C THR A 451 51.75 -11.54 -5.86
N TYR A 452 51.18 -12.72 -6.13
CA TYR A 452 50.29 -12.95 -7.27
C TYR A 452 48.91 -12.31 -7.10
N ILE A 453 48.38 -12.24 -5.88
CA ILE A 453 47.04 -11.69 -5.63
C ILE A 453 47.03 -10.15 -5.54
N LYS A 454 48.17 -9.52 -5.26
CA LYS A 454 48.24 -8.08 -4.94
C LYS A 454 47.56 -7.18 -5.99
N GLU A 455 47.91 -7.34 -7.26
CA GLU A 455 47.33 -6.54 -8.36
C GLU A 455 45.83 -6.80 -8.53
N TYR A 456 45.39 -8.06 -8.42
CA TYR A 456 43.98 -8.43 -8.52
C TYR A 456 43.15 -7.91 -7.35
N LYS A 457 43.72 -7.94 -6.13
CA LYS A 457 43.07 -7.43 -4.92
C LYS A 457 42.87 -5.93 -4.99
N GLU A 458 43.89 -5.17 -5.39
CA GLU A 458 43.77 -3.71 -5.55
C GLU A 458 42.74 -3.33 -6.63
N SER A 459 42.70 -4.04 -7.77
CA SER A 459 41.68 -3.82 -8.81
C SER A 459 40.27 -4.13 -8.31
N TYR A 460 40.09 -5.28 -7.64
CA TYR A 460 38.81 -5.71 -7.07
C TYR A 460 38.27 -4.73 -6.02
N GLU A 461 39.11 -4.31 -5.08
CA GLU A 461 38.72 -3.39 -4.01
C GLU A 461 38.27 -2.03 -4.59
N ASN A 462 38.94 -1.54 -5.64
CA ASN A 462 38.56 -0.29 -6.31
C ASN A 462 37.20 -0.40 -7.03
N GLU A 463 36.98 -1.46 -7.80
CA GLU A 463 35.71 -1.67 -8.52
C GLU A 463 34.54 -1.91 -7.56
N LEU A 464 34.75 -2.76 -6.54
CA LEU A 464 33.76 -3.02 -5.50
C LEU A 464 33.38 -1.73 -4.76
N ALA A 465 34.36 -0.91 -4.37
CA ALA A 465 34.11 0.34 -3.67
C ALA A 465 33.25 1.33 -4.49
N ILE A 466 33.45 1.38 -5.82
CA ILE A 466 32.63 2.22 -6.71
C ILE A 466 31.18 1.70 -6.75
N LEU A 467 30.99 0.39 -6.92
CA LEU A 467 29.65 -0.21 -7.00
C LEU A 467 28.90 -0.11 -5.67
N GLU A 468 29.55 -0.39 -4.55
CA GLU A 468 28.95 -0.26 -3.21
C GLU A 468 28.60 1.20 -2.90
N LYS A 469 29.43 2.16 -3.32
CA LYS A 469 29.14 3.59 -3.21
C LYS A 469 27.93 4.00 -4.05
N ASN A 470 27.80 3.48 -5.26
CA ASN A 470 26.62 3.76 -6.09
C ASN A 470 25.35 3.10 -5.52
N LEU A 471 25.46 1.86 -5.05
CA LEU A 471 24.37 1.12 -4.41
C LEU A 471 23.87 1.80 -3.13
N SER A 472 24.79 2.28 -2.28
CA SER A 472 24.44 3.02 -1.06
C SER A 472 23.76 4.35 -1.37
N LYS A 473 24.21 5.10 -2.39
CA LYS A 473 23.52 6.31 -2.85
C LYS A 473 22.09 6.04 -3.30
N ILE A 474 21.86 4.97 -4.06
CA ILE A 474 20.52 4.59 -4.53
C ILE A 474 19.63 4.17 -3.36
N ARG A 475 20.15 3.33 -2.45
CA ARG A 475 19.40 2.92 -1.24
C ARG A 475 19.05 4.11 -0.35
N ASN A 476 19.95 5.08 -0.21
CA ASN A 476 19.70 6.30 0.56
C ASN A 476 18.65 7.20 -0.10
N ARG A 477 18.59 7.26 -1.44
CA ARG A 477 17.50 7.95 -2.14
C ARG A 477 16.17 7.23 -1.94
N GLY A 478 16.15 5.90 -2.03
CA GLY A 478 14.96 5.10 -1.74
C GLY A 478 14.45 5.28 -0.31
N SER A 479 15.33 5.34 0.69
CA SER A 479 14.94 5.58 2.08
C SER A 479 14.47 7.01 2.37
N GLN A 480 14.97 8.01 1.63
CA GLN A 480 14.48 9.39 1.70
C GLN A 480 13.15 9.60 0.95
N GLN A 481 12.86 8.78 -0.07
CA GLN A 481 11.59 8.81 -0.83
C GLN A 481 10.47 8.01 -0.16
N LEU A 482 10.79 7.13 0.81
CA LEU A 482 9.84 6.34 1.60
C LEU A 482 9.26 7.07 2.83
N GLN A 483 9.30 8.41 2.88
CA GLN A 483 8.38 9.15 3.75
C GLN A 483 7.07 9.41 3.00
N GLN A 484 6.24 8.37 2.88
CA GLN A 484 4.80 8.55 2.75
C GLN A 484 4.15 8.37 4.14
N PRO A 485 3.05 9.09 4.45
CA PRO A 485 2.23 8.82 5.62
C PRO A 485 1.50 7.48 5.44
N PRO A 486 0.85 6.97 6.51
CA PRO A 486 1.43 5.99 7.44
C PRO A 486 1.85 4.68 6.74
N GLN A 487 2.85 3.99 7.30
CA GLN A 487 3.41 2.72 6.82
C GLN A 487 2.36 1.80 6.17
N GLN A 488 2.49 1.58 4.86
CA GLN A 488 1.76 0.53 4.16
C GLN A 488 2.20 -0.81 4.77
N LEU A 489 1.40 -1.32 5.70
CA LEU A 489 1.68 -2.57 6.39
C LEU A 489 1.44 -3.73 5.43
N PHE A 490 2.27 -4.76 5.48
CA PHE A 490 2.14 -5.94 4.63
C PHE A 490 1.64 -7.12 5.45
N CYS A 491 0.83 -7.96 4.83
CA CYS A 491 0.26 -9.11 5.52
C CYS A 491 1.34 -10.12 5.90
N PRO A 492 1.41 -10.56 7.16
CA PRO A 492 2.38 -11.55 7.60
C PRO A 492 2.14 -12.95 7.00
N THR A 493 0.98 -13.18 6.37
CA THR A 493 0.62 -14.45 5.73
C THR A 493 0.84 -14.44 4.22
N CYS A 494 0.39 -13.38 3.54
CA CYS A 494 0.37 -13.31 2.07
C CYS A 494 1.51 -12.45 1.47
N GLY A 495 2.12 -11.56 2.26
CA GLY A 495 3.10 -10.58 1.79
C GLY A 495 2.51 -9.41 0.98
N GLU A 496 1.20 -9.38 0.74
CA GLU A 496 0.52 -8.28 0.03
C GLU A 496 0.32 -7.06 0.94
N PRO A 497 0.22 -5.85 0.35
CA PRO A 497 -0.13 -4.65 1.10
C PRO A 497 -1.49 -4.82 1.77
N LEU A 498 -1.54 -4.45 3.05
CA LEU A 498 -2.76 -4.38 3.83
C LEU A 498 -3.46 -3.07 3.55
N SER A 499 -4.78 -3.13 3.53
CA SER A 499 -5.62 -1.94 3.51
C SER A 499 -6.17 -1.68 4.91
N TRP A 500 -6.10 -0.41 5.32
CA TRP A 500 -6.72 0.02 6.56
C TRP A 500 -8.22 0.07 6.38
N ILE A 501 -8.95 -0.58 7.30
CA ILE A 501 -10.40 -0.56 7.33
C ILE A 501 -10.83 0.32 8.51
N GLN A 502 -11.20 1.56 8.22
CA GLN A 502 -11.59 2.58 9.19
C GLN A 502 -12.76 2.11 10.07
N GLN A 503 -13.67 1.32 9.50
CA GLN A 503 -14.81 0.70 10.17
C GLN A 503 -14.45 0.00 11.48
N TYR A 504 -13.34 -0.74 11.45
CA TYR A 504 -12.93 -1.61 12.54
C TYR A 504 -11.63 -1.17 13.18
N GLN A 505 -10.94 -0.20 12.56
CA GLN A 505 -9.61 0.23 12.96
C GLN A 505 -8.61 -0.95 12.94
N TYR A 506 -8.69 -1.77 11.87
CA TYR A 506 -7.81 -2.91 11.62
C TYR A 506 -7.29 -2.91 10.18
N TRP A 507 -6.16 -3.56 9.99
CA TRP A 507 -5.58 -3.84 8.68
C TRP A 507 -6.09 -5.17 8.11
N TYR A 508 -6.39 -5.21 6.81
CA TYR A 508 -6.96 -6.37 6.10
C TYR A 508 -6.11 -6.77 4.88
N CYS A 509 -5.83 -8.08 4.70
CA CYS A 509 -5.24 -8.62 3.45
C CYS A 509 -6.36 -9.16 2.57
N TYR A 510 -6.58 -8.54 1.41
CA TYR A 510 -7.58 -8.97 0.43
C TYR A 510 -7.29 -10.34 -0.16
N LYS A 511 -6.01 -10.67 -0.38
CA LYS A 511 -5.59 -11.99 -0.85
C LYS A 511 -5.84 -13.11 0.17
N CYS A 512 -5.72 -12.82 1.46
CA CYS A 512 -5.98 -13.79 2.53
C CYS A 512 -7.41 -13.75 3.05
N GLN A 513 -8.17 -12.72 2.68
CA GLN A 513 -9.49 -12.38 3.21
C GLN A 513 -9.54 -12.36 4.75
N LYS A 514 -8.49 -11.84 5.39
CA LYS A 514 -8.33 -11.86 6.86
C LYS A 514 -7.83 -10.52 7.40
N TYR A 515 -8.36 -10.16 8.57
CA TYR A 515 -7.83 -9.08 9.41
C TYR A 515 -6.58 -9.55 10.15
N THR A 516 -5.62 -8.65 10.39
CA THR A 516 -4.42 -8.98 11.18
C THR A 516 -4.78 -9.21 12.66
N ARG A 517 -4.28 -10.31 13.24
CA ARG A 517 -4.57 -10.71 14.64
C ARG A 517 -3.81 -9.89 15.69
N SER A 518 -2.77 -9.15 15.29
CA SER A 518 -1.97 -8.32 16.17
C SER A 518 -2.49 -6.88 16.16
N GLY A 519 -3.00 -6.43 17.30
CA GLY A 519 -3.62 -5.12 17.50
C GLY A 519 -2.66 -3.93 17.38
N GLU A 520 -2.11 -3.71 16.18
CA GLU A 520 -1.57 -2.40 15.80
C GLU A 520 -2.76 -1.53 15.38
N LYS A 521 -3.41 -0.92 16.38
CA LYS A 521 -4.16 0.32 16.14
C LYS A 521 -3.16 1.35 15.60
N ALA A 522 -3.61 2.22 14.71
CA ALA A 522 -2.78 3.28 14.13
C ALA A 522 -2.00 4.06 15.22
N PRO A 523 -0.76 4.52 14.95
CA PRO A 523 -0.07 5.46 15.83
C PRO A 523 -0.85 6.76 16.02
#